data_AF-A0A950DTN6-F1
#
_entry.id   AF-A0A950DTN6-F1
#
_cell.length_a   1.000
_cell.length_b   1.000
_cell.length_c   1.000
_cell.angle_alpha   90.00
_cell.angle_beta   90.00
_cell.angle_gamma   90.00
#
_symmetry.space_group_name_H-M   'P 1'
#
loop_
_entity.id
_entity.type
_entity.pdbx_description
1 polymer ?
#
loop_
_entity_poly.entity_id
_entity_poly.type
_entity_poly.pdbx_seq_one_letter_code
_entity_poly.pdbx_strand_id
1 'polypeptide(L)'
;MSAVPAKDNWPDDLRRFAACWNEGRFFDAHETLEPRWLATRDRGLRGLIQLAAAFVHLQRGNTVGARITLERAIVRLSDAHNAPCPIDQLALARYAQGVLASLDTTPFGDIVTNRPRL
;
A
#
# COMPACT_ATOMS: atom_id res chain seq x y z
N MET A 1 -16.33 16.17 13.03
CA MET A 1 -15.70 16.01 11.71
C MET A 1 -14.22 16.36 11.88
N SER A 2 -13.35 15.37 12.03
CA SER A 2 -11.90 15.65 12.15
C SER A 2 -11.36 15.94 10.77
N ALA A 3 -10.81 17.13 10.56
CA ALA A 3 -10.21 17.50 9.29
C ALA A 3 -9.01 16.58 9.02
N VAL A 4 -8.96 15.96 7.84
CA VAL A 4 -7.77 15.24 7.38
C VAL A 4 -6.64 16.27 7.36
N PRO A 5 -5.52 16.05 8.09
CA PRO A 5 -4.43 17.01 8.10
C PRO A 5 -3.93 17.22 6.66
N ALA A 6 -3.68 18.47 6.28
CA ALA A 6 -3.00 18.79 5.03
C ALA A 6 -1.73 17.92 4.91
N LYS A 7 -1.44 17.42 3.70
CA LYS A 7 -0.32 16.48 3.47
C LYS A 7 1.02 17.04 3.96
N ASP A 8 1.16 18.35 4.04
CA ASP A 8 2.34 19.04 4.56
C ASP A 8 2.65 18.73 6.04
N ASN A 9 1.67 18.21 6.80
CA ASN A 9 1.85 17.78 8.20
C ASN A 9 2.07 16.27 8.36
N TRP A 10 2.15 15.50 7.27
CA TRP A 10 2.44 14.08 7.36
C TRP A 10 3.91 13.85 7.72
N PRO A 11 4.24 12.81 8.51
CA PRO A 11 5.60 12.33 8.65
C PRO A 11 6.30 12.12 7.30
N ASP A 12 7.60 12.46 7.22
CA ASP A 12 8.39 12.46 5.98
C ASP A 12 8.36 11.13 5.24
N ASP A 13 8.44 10.02 5.98
CA ASP A 13 8.38 8.67 5.46
C ASP A 13 7.03 8.37 4.80
N LEU A 14 5.91 8.81 5.38
CA LEU A 14 4.58 8.64 4.79
C LEU A 14 4.38 9.53 3.57
N ARG A 15 4.95 10.75 3.54
CA ARG A 15 4.95 11.61 2.34
C ARG A 15 5.73 10.97 1.20
N ARG A 16 6.93 10.46 1.50
CA ARG A 16 7.80 9.81 0.51
C ARG A 16 7.19 8.50 0.01
N PHE A 17 6.54 7.71 0.89
CA PHE A 17 5.76 6.54 0.48
C PHE A 17 4.67 6.93 -0.52
N ALA A 18 3.87 7.95 -0.21
CA ALA A 18 2.80 8.42 -1.07
C ALA A 18 3.31 8.92 -2.43
N ALA A 19 4.40 9.69 -2.45
CA ALA A 19 5.04 10.14 -3.68
C ALA A 19 5.51 8.95 -4.55
N CYS A 20 6.24 8.00 -3.97
CA CYS A 20 6.72 6.82 -4.69
C CYS A 20 5.56 5.95 -5.20
N TRP A 21 4.52 5.75 -4.40
CA TRP A 21 3.29 5.06 -4.81
C TRP A 21 2.63 5.77 -6.00
N ASN A 22 2.48 7.09 -5.94
CA ASN A 22 1.93 7.90 -7.02
C ASN A 22 2.81 7.90 -8.28
N GLU A 23 4.11 7.68 -8.16
CA GLU A 23 5.02 7.54 -9.31
C GLU A 23 5.09 6.10 -9.85
N GLY A 24 4.51 5.12 -9.15
CA GLY A 24 4.60 3.70 -9.52
C GLY A 24 5.94 3.06 -9.16
N ARG A 25 6.72 3.74 -8.31
CA ARG A 25 7.99 3.29 -7.76
C ARG A 25 7.74 2.46 -6.50
N PHE A 26 7.11 1.31 -6.67
CA PHE A 26 6.61 0.50 -5.55
C PHE A 26 7.73 -0.09 -4.68
N PHE A 27 8.90 -0.36 -5.25
CA PHE A 27 10.06 -0.79 -4.46
C PHE A 27 10.54 0.33 -3.52
N ASP A 28 10.67 1.55 -4.03
CA ASP A 28 11.08 2.70 -3.21
C ASP A 28 10.02 3.04 -2.14
N ALA A 29 8.73 2.85 -2.47
CA ALA A 29 7.65 2.98 -1.49
C ALA A 29 7.82 1.96 -0.35
N HIS A 30 8.06 0.68 -0.68
CA HIS A 30 8.35 -0.38 0.29
C HIS A 30 9.52 0.00 1.21
N GLU A 31 10.66 0.38 0.64
CA GLU A 31 11.88 0.68 1.42
C GLU A 31 11.71 1.89 2.32
N THR A 32 10.90 2.87 1.92
CA THR A 32 10.70 4.11 2.69
C THR A 32 10.11 3.85 4.07
N LEU A 33 9.16 2.91 4.20
CA LEU A 33 8.47 2.66 5.47
C LEU A 33 9.12 1.54 6.31
N GLU A 34 9.99 0.73 5.71
CA GLU A 34 10.62 -0.41 6.37
C GLU A 34 11.37 -0.04 7.66
N PRO A 35 12.20 1.03 7.72
CA PRO A 35 12.89 1.41 8.96
C PRO A 35 11.94 1.73 10.11
N ARG A 36 10.85 2.47 9.83
CA ARG A 36 9.85 2.81 10.87
C ARG A 36 9.08 1.58 11.30
N TRP A 37 8.74 0.68 10.39
CA TRP A 37 8.10 -0.58 10.74
C TRP A 37 9.03 -1.46 11.60
N LEU A 38 10.33 -1.54 11.29
CA LEU A 38 11.28 -2.31 12.10
C LEU A 38 11.36 -1.77 13.54
N ALA A 39 11.30 -0.45 13.71
CA ALA A 39 11.35 0.21 15.02
C ALA A 39 10.05 0.06 15.83
N THR A 40 8.89 0.17 15.17
CA THR A 40 7.58 0.24 15.85
C THR A 40 6.83 -1.08 15.87
N ARG A 41 7.14 -1.97 14.92
CA ARG A 41 6.37 -3.18 14.59
C ARG A 41 4.89 -2.90 14.30
N ASP A 42 4.56 -1.68 13.88
CA ASP A 42 3.19 -1.28 13.57
C ASP A 42 2.59 -2.14 12.44
N ARG A 43 1.39 -2.67 12.67
CA ARG A 43 0.74 -3.60 11.73
C ARG A 43 0.21 -2.87 10.49
N GLY A 44 -0.22 -1.62 10.63
CA GLY A 44 -0.69 -0.80 9.52
C GLY A 44 0.44 -0.47 8.53
N LEU A 45 1.61 -0.03 9.06
CA LEU A 45 2.82 0.18 8.25
C LEU A 45 3.24 -1.10 7.53
N ARG A 46 3.20 -2.24 8.21
CA ARG A 46 3.48 -3.53 7.55
C ARG A 46 2.49 -3.83 6.42
N GLY A 47 1.22 -3.46 6.57
CA GLY A 47 0.21 -3.57 5.52
C GLY A 47 0.55 -2.72 4.28
N LEU A 48 0.97 -1.47 4.47
CA LEU A 48 1.40 -0.58 3.39
C LEU A 48 2.66 -1.09 2.67
N ILE A 49 3.65 -1.57 3.43
CA ILE A 49 4.88 -2.19 2.92
C ILE A 49 4.55 -3.44 2.08
N GLN A 50 3.64 -4.30 2.57
CA GLN A 50 3.20 -5.48 1.85
C GLN A 50 2.43 -5.12 0.57
N LEU A 51 1.57 -4.12 0.62
CA LEU A 51 0.87 -3.65 -0.58
C LEU A 51 1.86 -3.18 -1.65
N ALA A 52 2.86 -2.37 -1.28
CA ALA A 52 3.92 -1.96 -2.19
C ALA A 52 4.71 -3.15 -2.75
N ALA A 53 5.10 -4.11 -1.89
CA ALA A 53 5.79 -5.33 -2.31
C ALA A 53 4.96 -6.20 -3.27
N ALA A 54 3.64 -6.30 -3.07
CA ALA A 54 2.75 -7.00 -3.99
C ALA A 54 2.78 -6.38 -5.39
N PHE A 55 2.83 -5.05 -5.48
CA PHE A 55 2.93 -4.36 -6.76
C PHE A 55 4.31 -4.53 -7.41
N VAL A 56 5.39 -4.68 -6.64
CA VAL A 56 6.70 -5.09 -7.17
C VAL A 56 6.64 -6.50 -7.77
N HIS A 57 5.92 -7.43 -7.13
CA HIS A 57 5.69 -8.75 -7.72
C HIS A 57 4.92 -8.67 -9.05
N LEU A 58 3.89 -7.82 -9.12
CA LEU A 58 3.15 -7.58 -10.37
C LEU A 58 4.03 -6.98 -11.48
N GLN A 59 4.88 -6.00 -11.16
CA GLN A 59 5.85 -5.43 -12.11
C GLN A 59 6.78 -6.49 -12.72
N ARG A 60 7.09 -7.54 -11.96
CA ARG A 60 7.96 -8.64 -12.35
C ARG A 60 7.21 -9.81 -13.00
N GLY A 61 5.89 -9.70 -13.19
CA GLY A 61 5.06 -10.79 -13.71
C GLY A 61 4.87 -11.96 -12.74
N ASN A 62 5.23 -11.80 -11.46
CA ASN A 62 5.10 -12.84 -10.44
C ASN A 62 3.73 -12.78 -9.78
N THR A 63 2.71 -13.31 -10.46
CA THR A 63 1.31 -13.28 -9.99
C THR A 63 1.09 -14.09 -8.71
N VAL A 64 1.78 -15.22 -8.55
CA VAL A 64 1.71 -16.06 -7.33
C VAL A 64 2.20 -15.28 -6.11
N GLY A 65 3.38 -14.63 -6.21
CA GLY A 65 3.93 -13.81 -5.14
C GLY A 65 3.06 -12.58 -4.85
N ALA A 66 2.50 -11.97 -5.89
CA ALA A 66 1.56 -10.86 -5.75
C ALA A 66 0.30 -11.27 -4.97
N ARG A 67 -0.33 -12.40 -5.32
CA ARG A 67 -1.53 -12.93 -4.66
C ARG A 67 -1.33 -13.11 -3.16
N ILE A 68 -0.30 -13.88 -2.78
CA ILE A 68 0.03 -14.17 -1.37
C ILE A 68 0.28 -12.87 -0.60
N THR A 69 0.95 -11.90 -1.22
CA THR A 69 1.31 -10.65 -0.57
C THR A 69 0.12 -9.70 -0.45
N LEU A 70 -0.76 -9.64 -1.47
CA LEU A 70 -2.02 -8.88 -1.44
C LEU A 70 -2.93 -9.36 -0.31
N GLU A 71 -3.16 -10.67 -0.19
CA GLU A 71 -4.00 -11.25 0.88
C GLU A 71 -3.53 -10.79 2.26
N ARG A 72 -2.21 -10.83 2.49
CA ARG A 72 -1.58 -10.38 3.74
C ARG A 72 -1.71 -8.87 3.96
N ALA A 73 -1.58 -8.07 2.91
CA ALA A 73 -1.75 -6.63 2.98
C ALA A 73 -3.19 -6.26 3.31
N ILE A 74 -4.17 -6.87 2.62
CA ILE A 74 -5.61 -6.64 2.83
C ILE A 74 -6.00 -6.89 4.27
N VAL A 75 -5.60 -8.02 4.86
CA VAL A 75 -5.90 -8.35 6.26
C VAL A 75 -5.38 -7.28 7.21
N ARG A 76 -4.15 -6.77 6.99
CA ARG A 76 -3.56 -5.75 7.86
C ARG A 76 -4.20 -4.39 7.68
N LEU A 77 -4.42 -3.96 6.44
CA LEU A 77 -4.96 -2.64 6.12
C LEU A 77 -6.46 -2.51 6.49
N SER A 78 -7.16 -3.64 6.63
CA SER A 78 -8.57 -3.65 7.07
C SER A 78 -8.73 -3.65 8.59
N ASP A 79 -7.65 -3.77 9.37
CA ASP A 79 -7.71 -3.82 10.83
C ASP A 79 -7.98 -2.43 11.43
N ALA A 80 -9.18 -2.24 11.96
CA ALA A 80 -9.62 -0.98 12.58
C ALA A 80 -8.85 -0.63 13.87
N HIS A 81 -8.06 -1.56 14.42
CA HIS A 81 -7.23 -1.35 15.60
C HIS A 81 -5.79 -0.91 15.30
N ASN A 82 -5.43 -0.72 14.02
CA ASN A 82 -4.12 -0.18 13.66
C ASN A 82 -3.90 1.21 14.27
N ALA A 83 -2.63 1.56 14.50
CA ALA A 83 -2.29 2.90 14.95
C ALA A 83 -2.80 3.95 13.96
N PRO A 84 -3.19 5.16 14.43
CA PRO A 84 -3.64 6.23 13.56
C PRO A 84 -2.64 6.50 12.43
N CYS A 85 -3.15 6.51 11.20
CA CYS A 85 -2.37 6.73 10.00
C CYS A 85 -3.10 7.76 9.12
N PRO A 86 -2.39 8.78 8.59
CA PRO A 86 -3.03 9.77 7.71
C PRO A 86 -3.38 9.20 6.32
N ILE A 87 -2.80 8.06 5.93
CA ILE A 87 -3.18 7.33 4.72
C ILE A 87 -4.45 6.52 5.01
N ASP A 88 -5.45 6.62 4.13
CA ASP A 88 -6.67 5.80 4.21
C ASP A 88 -6.36 4.34 3.87
N GLN A 89 -5.98 3.58 4.90
CA GLN A 89 -5.62 2.17 4.80
C GLN A 89 -6.82 1.32 4.34
N LEU A 90 -8.04 1.66 4.76
CA LEU A 90 -9.24 0.91 4.37
C LEU A 90 -9.57 1.09 2.88
N ALA A 91 -9.40 2.31 2.34
CA ALA A 91 -9.53 2.54 0.91
C ALA A 91 -8.49 1.74 0.11
N LEU A 92 -7.24 1.69 0.57
CA LEU A 92 -6.20 0.87 -0.06
C LEU A 92 -6.50 -0.63 0.04
N ALA A 93 -7.07 -1.11 1.16
CA ALA A 93 -7.49 -2.50 1.31
C ALA A 93 -8.57 -2.87 0.29
N ARG A 94 -9.59 -2.01 0.11
CA ARG A 94 -10.66 -2.22 -0.89
C ARG A 94 -10.13 -2.27 -2.31
N TYR A 95 -9.20 -1.36 -2.65
CA TYR A 95 -8.55 -1.39 -3.94
C TYR A 95 -7.73 -2.69 -4.13
N ALA A 96 -6.97 -3.10 -3.13
CA ALA A 96 -6.21 -4.35 -3.17
C ALA A 96 -7.10 -5.60 -3.32
N GLN A 97 -8.29 -5.61 -2.71
CA GLN A 97 -9.30 -6.66 -2.92
C GLN A 97 -9.77 -6.71 -4.38
N GLY A 98 -10.02 -5.55 -5.00
CA GLY A 98 -10.38 -5.47 -6.42
C GLY A 98 -9.28 -6.04 -7.31
N VAL A 99 -8.03 -5.65 -7.07
CA VAL A 99 -6.84 -6.18 -7.79
C VAL A 99 -6.72 -7.69 -7.60
N LEU A 100 -6.90 -8.20 -6.38
CA LEU A 100 -6.82 -9.63 -6.09
C LEU A 100 -7.92 -10.43 -6.82
N ALA A 101 -9.13 -9.87 -6.92
CA ALA A 101 -10.26 -10.50 -7.59
C ALA A 101 -10.11 -10.55 -9.11
N SER A 102 -9.34 -9.63 -9.70
CA SER A 102 -9.16 -9.52 -11.14
C SER A 102 -7.72 -9.79 -11.61
N LEU A 103 -6.90 -10.39 -10.74
CA LEU A 103 -5.45 -10.55 -10.91
C LEU A 103 -5.06 -11.26 -12.22
N ASP A 104 -5.86 -12.24 -12.63
CA ASP A 104 -5.58 -13.08 -13.80
C ASP A 104 -6.21 -12.52 -15.09
N THR A 105 -7.06 -11.50 -14.99
CA THR A 105 -7.85 -10.96 -16.10
C THR A 105 -7.56 -9.50 -16.42
N THR A 106 -6.98 -8.76 -15.47
CA THR A 106 -6.69 -7.32 -15.63
C THR A 106 -5.21 -7.11 -15.95
N PRO A 107 -4.88 -6.46 -17.08
CA PRO A 107 -3.51 -6.06 -17.37
C PRO A 107 -2.91 -5.20 -16.25
N PHE A 108 -1.63 -5.39 -15.96
CA PHE A 108 -0.93 -4.61 -14.93
C PHE A 108 -1.00 -3.09 -15.18
N GLY A 109 -0.94 -2.65 -16.44
CA GLY A 109 -1.09 -1.22 -16.79
C GLY A 109 -2.42 -0.61 -16.32
N ASP A 110 -3.51 -1.37 -16.41
CA ASP A 110 -4.83 -0.92 -15.97
C ASP A 110 -4.94 -0.92 -14.44
N ILE A 111 -4.36 -1.93 -13.78
CA ILE A 111 -4.22 -1.96 -12.32
C ILE A 111 -3.52 -0.68 -11.86
N VAL A 112 -2.34 -0.39 -12.41
CA VAL A 112 -1.54 0.79 -12.05
C VAL A 112 -2.29 2.08 -12.33
N THR A 113 -2.92 2.24 -13.49
CA THR A 113 -3.63 3.47 -13.87
C THR A 113 -4.79 3.78 -12.94
N ASN A 114 -5.51 2.75 -12.46
CA ASN A 114 -6.69 2.89 -11.60
C ASN A 114 -6.37 2.91 -10.10
N ARG A 115 -5.09 2.98 -9.70
CA ARG A 115 -4.72 2.98 -8.28
C ARG A 115 -5.16 4.27 -7.55
N PRO A 116 -5.57 4.19 -6.27
CA PRO A 116 -5.80 5.37 -5.45
C PRO A 116 -4.55 6.24 -5.40
N ARG A 117 -4.71 7.56 -5.61
CA ARG A 117 -3.62 8.53 -5.45
C ARG A 117 -3.55 8.95 -3.99
N LEU A 118 -2.36 8.86 -3.41
CA LEU A 118 -2.10 9.16 -1.99
C LEU A 118 -1.66 10.59 -1.76
#